data_AF-A0A0S6XFK0-F1
#
_entry.id   AF-A0A0S6XFK0-F1
#
_cell.length_a   1.000
_cell.length_b   1.000
_cell.length_c   1.000
_cell.angle_alpha   90.00
_cell.angle_beta   90.00
_cell.angle_gamma   90.00
#
_symmetry.space_group_name_H-M   'P 1'
#
loop_
_entity.id
_entity.type
_entity.pdbx_description
1 polymer ?
#
loop_
_entity_poly.entity_id
_entity_poly.type
_entity_poly.pdbx_seq_one_letter_code
_entity_poly.pdbx_strand_id
1 'polypeptide(L)' 'MTIIHTVLLSFKPDADPKVVSDFGLTHGMTLEFESEADRDFYVKEDPAHLDVVARLKDIIADVRVIDFTPGTF' A
#
# COMPACT_ATOMS: atom_id res chain seq x y z
N MET A 1 -11.42 -17.33 2.63
CA MET A 1 -11.95 -16.48 1.54
C MET A 1 -10.79 -15.63 1.11
N THR A 2 -10.32 -15.76 -0.12
CA THR A 2 -9.09 -15.09 -0.55
C THR A 2 -9.30 -13.58 -0.64
N ILE A 3 -8.41 -12.82 0.00
CA ILE A 3 -8.41 -11.35 -0.02
C ILE A 3 -7.20 -10.89 -0.77
N ILE A 4 -7.41 -9.99 -1.72
CA ILE A 4 -6.35 -9.28 -2.40
C ILE A 4 -6.18 -7.93 -1.73
N HIS A 5 -4.99 -7.70 -1.19
CA HIS A 5 -4.56 -6.45 -0.57
C HIS A 5 -3.62 -5.73 -1.53
N THR A 6 -4.11 -4.67 -2.18
CA THR A 6 -3.31 -3.84 -3.10
C THR A 6 -2.96 -2.51 -2.46
N VAL A 7 -1.67 -2.21 -2.38
CA VAL A 7 -1.11 -0.95 -1.91
C VAL A 7 -0.50 -0.22 -3.09
N LEU A 8 -1.04 0.97 -3.39
CA LEU A 8 -0.51 1.88 -4.39
C LEU A 8 0.12 3.07 -3.67
N LEU A 9 1.32 3.48 -4.06
CA LEU A 9 2.02 4.59 -3.41
C LEU A 9 2.80 5.47 -4.40
N SER A 10 3.12 6.67 -3.95
CA SER A 10 4.12 7.54 -4.58
C SER A 10 5.12 8.02 -3.54
N PHE A 11 6.37 8.26 -3.96
CA PHE A 11 7.39 8.85 -3.10
C PHE A 11 7.42 10.37 -3.25
N LYS A 12 7.86 11.06 -2.20
CA LYS A 12 8.10 12.50 -2.23
C LYS A 12 9.09 12.82 -3.35
N PRO A 13 8.78 13.79 -4.23
CA PRO A 13 9.71 14.20 -5.26
C PRO A 13 10.84 15.03 -4.64
N ASP A 14 12.08 14.85 -5.13
CA ASP A 14 13.17 15.83 -4.94
C ASP A 14 13.10 16.97 -5.98
N ALA A 15 12.00 17.08 -6.75
CA ALA A 15 11.93 17.81 -8.01
C ALA A 15 10.92 18.98 -8.03
N ASP A 16 11.15 19.90 -8.96
CA ASP A 16 10.38 21.12 -9.24
C ASP A 16 8.85 20.84 -9.38
N PRO A 17 7.98 21.59 -8.67
CA PRO A 17 6.52 21.44 -8.69
C PRO A 17 5.85 21.38 -10.06
N LYS A 18 6.50 21.83 -11.15
CA LYS A 18 5.96 21.77 -12.52
C LYS A 18 5.99 20.38 -13.16
N VAL A 19 6.65 19.39 -12.55
CA VAL A 19 6.70 18.00 -13.03
C VAL A 19 5.64 17.10 -12.36
N VAL A 20 4.95 17.60 -11.33
CA VAL A 20 3.98 16.84 -10.50
C VAL A 20 2.52 17.02 -10.96
N SER A 21 2.28 17.59 -12.15
CA SER A 21 0.98 17.48 -12.84
C SER A 21 1.00 16.18 -13.66
N ASP A 22 0.28 15.09 -13.35
CA ASP A 22 -1.08 14.96 -12.84
C ASP A 22 -1.25 13.61 -12.10
N PHE A 23 -1.67 13.62 -10.84
CA PHE A 23 -2.28 12.49 -10.09
C PHE A 23 -1.78 11.04 -10.36
N GLY A 24 -0.47 10.76 -10.21
CA GLY A 24 0.08 9.42 -10.39
C GLY A 24 0.52 8.73 -9.09
N LEU A 25 -0.14 7.63 -8.72
CA LEU A 25 0.50 6.60 -7.88
C LEU A 25 1.55 5.91 -8.76
N THR A 26 2.79 5.82 -8.29
CA THR A 26 3.93 5.39 -9.13
C THR A 26 4.36 3.96 -8.88
N HIS A 27 4.00 3.40 -7.74
CA HIS A 27 4.34 2.04 -7.32
C HIS A 27 3.09 1.30 -6.85
N GLY A 28 3.06 -0.01 -7.08
CA GLY A 28 1.99 -0.90 -6.64
C GLY A 28 2.54 -2.20 -6.08
N MET A 29 1.94 -2.67 -4.98
CA MET A 29 2.25 -3.94 -4.34
C MET A 29 0.93 -4.68 -4.12
N THR A 30 0.85 -5.94 -4.51
CA THR A 30 -0.35 -6.76 -4.32
C THR A 30 0.04 -8.01 -3.54
N LEU A 31 -0.70 -8.27 -2.46
CA LEU A 31 -0.56 -9.45 -1.63
C LEU A 31 -1.88 -10.21 -1.61
N GLU A 32 -1.78 -11.53 -1.56
CA GLU A 32 -2.93 -12.43 -1.44
C GLU A 32 -2.92 -13.06 -0.05
N PHE A 33 -4.06 -13.02 0.63
CA PHE A 33 -4.25 -13.60 1.96
C PHE A 33 -5.35 -14.66 1.92
N GLU A 34 -5.19 -15.74 2.69
CA GLU A 34 -6.19 -16.83 2.77
C GLU A 34 -7.42 -16.42 3.60
N SER A 35 -7.25 -15.47 4.52
CA SER A 35 -8.29 -14.96 5.41
C SER A 35 -8.11 -13.48 5.81
N GLU A 36 -9.19 -12.86 6.32
CA GLU A 36 -9.15 -11.49 6.87
C GLU A 36 -8.21 -11.40 8.08
N ALA A 37 -8.14 -12.47 8.88
CA ALA A 37 -7.28 -12.52 10.06
C ALA A 37 -5.79 -12.49 9.69
N ASP A 38 -5.40 -13.20 8.62
CA ASP A 38 -4.01 -13.18 8.15
C ASP A 38 -3.61 -11.79 7.61
N ARG A 39 -4.53 -11.15 6.86
CA ARG A 39 -4.36 -9.77 6.39
C ARG A 39 -4.25 -8.80 7.56
N ASP A 40 -5.13 -8.92 8.55
CA ASP A 40 -5.16 -8.07 9.74
C ASP A 40 -3.87 -8.20 10.55
N PHE A 41 -3.40 -9.43 10.77
CA PHE A 41 -2.14 -9.69 11.44
C PHE A 41 -0.98 -9.05 10.67
N TYR A 42 -0.86 -9.28 9.36
CA TYR A 42 0.21 -8.70 8.55
C TYR A 42 0.22 -7.17 8.61
N VAL A 43 -0.94 -6.52 8.48
CA VAL A 43 -1.03 -5.05 8.43
C VAL A 43 -0.84 -4.39 9.80
N LYS A 44 -1.32 -5.02 10.88
CA LYS A 44 -1.46 -4.36 12.20
C LYS A 44 -0.48 -4.87 13.24
N GLU A 45 -0.03 -6.11 13.15
CA GLU A 45 0.66 -6.81 14.23
C GLU A 45 2.05 -7.31 13.83
N ASP A 46 2.27 -7.69 12.56
CA ASP A 46 3.55 -8.21 12.10
C ASP A 46 4.68 -7.17 12.29
N PRO A 47 5.65 -7.43 13.19
CA PRO A 47 6.74 -6.51 13.44
C PRO A 47 7.58 -6.22 12.20
N ALA A 48 7.71 -7.19 11.28
CA ALA A 48 8.48 -7.01 10.05
C ALA A 48 7.78 -6.02 9.11
N HIS A 49 6.45 -6.14 8.96
CA HIS A 49 5.67 -5.19 8.18
C HIS A 49 5.68 -3.79 8.80
N LEU A 50 5.49 -3.70 10.12
CA LEU A 50 5.49 -2.42 10.84
C LEU A 50 6.84 -1.69 10.75
N ASP A 51 7.96 -2.41 10.74
CA ASP A 51 9.29 -1.81 10.52
C ASP A 51 9.40 -1.19 9.11
N VAL A 52 8.89 -1.89 8.08
CA VAL A 52 8.85 -1.36 6.71
C VAL A 52 8.00 -0.09 6.64
N VAL A 53 6.80 -0.09 7.23
CA VAL A 53 5.93 1.09 7.28
C VAL A 53 6.65 2.25 7.99
N ALA A 54 7.31 1.98 9.11
CA ALA A 54 8.04 3.00 9.88
C ALA A 54 9.18 3.63 9.08
N ARG A 55 9.88 2.85 8.24
CA ARG A 55 10.97 3.33 7.37
C ARG A 55 10.47 4.14 6.18
N LEU A 56 9.29 3.82 5.64
CA LEU A 56 8.76 4.46 4.43
C LEU A 56 7.90 5.69 4.73
N LYS A 57 7.34 5.83 5.94
CA LYS A 57 6.39 6.91 6.30
C LYS A 57 6.88 8.32 5.95
N ASP A 58 8.18 8.58 6.07
CA ASP A 58 8.76 9.91 5.91
C ASP A 58 9.09 10.24 4.45
N ILE A 59 9.05 9.26 3.55
CA ILE A 59 9.38 9.41 2.13
C ILE A 59 8.18 9.16 1.19
N ILE A 60 7.05 8.67 1.70
CA ILE A 60 5.80 8.52 0.93
C ILE A 60 5.10 9.88 0.78
N ALA A 61 4.59 10.15 -0.41
CA ALA A 61 3.79 11.34 -0.73
C ALA A 61 2.28 11.05 -0.74
N ASP A 62 1.86 9.96 -1.37
CA ASP A 62 0.47 9.48 -1.40
C ASP A 62 0.44 7.95 -1.27
N VAL A 63 -0.61 7.43 -0.65
CA VAL A 63 -0.86 5.99 -0.49
C VAL A 63 -2.34 5.67 -0.60
N ARG A 64 -2.68 4.63 -1.36
CA ARG A 64 -4.03 4.07 -1.44
C ARG A 64 -3.96 2.57 -1.21
N VAL A 65 -4.82 2.09 -0.32
CA VAL A 65 -4.92 0.68 0.03
C VAL A 65 -6.31 0.20 -0.37
N ILE A 66 -6.37 -0.90 -1.11
CA ILE A 66 -7.60 -1.48 -1.62
C ILE A 66 -7.60 -2.96 -1.27
N ASP A 67 -8.59 -3.35 -0.47
CA ASP A 67 -8.87 -4.75 -0.15
C ASP A 67 -10.12 -5.19 -0.89
N PHE A 68 -10.03 -6.31 -1.60
CA PHE A 68 -11.17 -6.87 -2.31
C PHE A 68 -11.11 -8.39 -2.36
N THR A 69 -12.27 -9.01 -2.50
CA THR A 69 -12.42 -10.44 -2.75
C THR A 69 -12.83 -10.64 -4.21
N PRO A 70 -12.04 -11.39 -5.01
CA PRO A 70 -12.39 -11.67 -6.39
C PRO A 70 -13.78 -12.29 -6.52
N GLY A 71 -14.62 -11.72 -7.41
CA GLY A 71 -15.98 -12.22 -7.66
C GLY A 71 -17.06 -11.70 -6.69
N THR A 72 -16.72 -10.77 -5.79
CA THR A 72 -17.71 -10.02 -4.97
C THR A 72 -17.93 -8.64 -5.60
N PHE A 73 -19.18 -8.25 -5.87
CA PHE A 73 -19.56 -7.03 -6.59
C PHE A 73 -20.48 -6.11 -5.78
#